data_AF-A6UCP2-F1
#
_entry.id   AF-A6UCP2-F1
#
_cell.length_a   1.000
_cell.length_b   1.000
_cell.length_c   1.000
_cell.angle_alpha   90.00
_cell.angle_beta   90.00
_cell.angle_gamma   90.00
#
_symmetry.space_group_name_H-M   'P 1'
#
loop_
_entity.id
_entity.type
_entity.pdbx_description
1 polymer ?
#
loop_
_entity_poly.entity_id
_entity_poly.type
_entity_poly.pdbx_seq_one_letter_code
_entity_poly.pdbx_strand_id
1 'polypeptide(L)' 'MGTSHMNEGNLEAKAITAVVEELQRQAAENPSKLQIRRVGDKLAINGEIDVDALVMVVVGSMAGGP' A
#
# COMPACT_ATOMS: atom_id res chain seq x y z
N MET A 1 -0.12 -29.21 -10.55
CA MET A 1 -0.65 -27.99 -11.19
C MET A 1 -1.68 -27.41 -10.22
N GLY A 2 -1.62 -26.22 -9.63
CA GLY A 2 -0.62 -25.16 -9.57
C GLY A 2 -1.05 -24.20 -8.44
N THR A 3 -0.47 -24.35 -7.25
CA THR A 3 -0.78 -23.51 -6.07
C THR A 3 0.12 -22.27 -6.00
N SER A 4 1.29 -22.29 -6.64
CA SER A 4 2.24 -21.16 -6.64
C SER A 4 1.66 -19.91 -7.30
N HIS A 5 0.97 -20.03 -8.43
CA HIS A 5 0.40 -18.87 -9.14
C HIS A 5 -0.78 -18.21 -8.39
N MET A 6 -1.58 -18.98 -7.65
CA MET A 6 -2.65 -18.42 -6.82
C MET A 6 -2.11 -17.65 -5.61
N ASN A 7 -0.95 -18.07 -5.09
CA ASN A 7 -0.32 -17.46 -3.92
C ASN A 7 0.42 -16.16 -4.28
N GLU A 8 1.04 -16.09 -5.46
CA GLU A 8 1.69 -14.89 -5.98
C GLU A 8 0.69 -13.75 -6.23
N GLY A 9 -0.45 -14.04 -6.88
CA GLY A 9 -1.50 -13.03 -7.09
C GLY A 9 -2.13 -12.53 -5.79
N ASN A 10 -2.14 -13.34 -4.74
CA ASN A 10 -2.59 -12.95 -3.40
C ASN A 10 -1.57 -12.05 -2.69
N LEU A 11 -0.27 -12.36 -2.79
CA LEU A 11 0.79 -11.54 -2.21
C LEU A 11 0.88 -10.16 -2.89
N GLU A 12 0.78 -10.10 -4.21
CA GLU A 12 0.75 -8.84 -4.95
C GLU A 12 -0.47 -7.99 -4.53
N ALA A 13 -1.66 -8.59 -4.44
CA ALA A 13 -2.86 -7.90 -3.98
C ALA A 13 -2.75 -7.40 -2.52
N LYS A 14 -2.13 -8.19 -1.63
CA LYS A 14 -1.84 -7.79 -0.24
C LYS A 14 -0.87 -6.61 -0.19
N ALA A 15 0.20 -6.64 -0.99
CA ALA A 15 1.16 -5.55 -1.06
C ALA A 15 0.54 -4.27 -1.62
N ILE A 16 -0.26 -4.36 -2.70
CA ILE A 16 -0.98 -3.20 -3.26
C ILE A 16 -1.93 -2.60 -2.23
N THR A 17 -2.72 -3.45 -1.55
CA THR A 17 -3.65 -3.00 -0.51
C THR A 17 -2.90 -2.27 0.61
N ALA A 18 -1.81 -2.86 1.12
CA ALA A 18 -0.98 -2.27 2.15
C ALA A 18 -0.41 -0.90 1.75
N VAL A 19 0.08 -0.76 0.51
CA VAL A 19 0.56 0.53 -0.02
C VAL A 19 -0.55 1.58 -0.03
N VAL A 20 -1.73 1.22 -0.55
CA VAL A 20 -2.85 2.16 -0.68
C VAL A 20 -3.35 2.61 0.69
N GLU A 21 -3.54 1.66 1.62
CA GLU A 21 -4.02 1.94 2.97
C GLU A 21 -3.04 2.82 3.75
N GLU A 22 -1.74 2.55 3.65
CA GLU A 22 -0.72 3.31 4.36
C GLU A 22 -0.57 4.73 3.83
N LEU A 23 -0.59 4.90 2.50
CA LEU A 23 -0.61 6.23 1.90
C LEU A 23 -1.85 7.03 2.34
N GLN A 24 -3.03 6.39 2.36
CA GLN A 24 -4.26 7.01 2.86
C GLN A 24 -4.18 7.37 4.35
N ARG A 25 -3.57 6.52 5.18
CA ARG A 25 -3.33 6.80 6.61
C ARG A 25 -2.46 8.04 6.78
N GLN A 26 -1.32 8.12 6.09
CA GLN A 26 -0.42 9.28 6.17
C GLN A 26 -1.13 10.57 5.70
N ALA A 27 -1.93 10.49 4.63
CA ALA A 27 -2.70 11.63 4.15
C ALA A 27 -3.77 12.07 5.17
N ALA A 28 -4.37 11.13 5.90
CA ALA A 28 -5.33 11.42 6.96
C ALA A 28 -4.67 12.02 8.21
N GLU A 29 -3.44 11.62 8.54
CA GLU A 29 -2.69 12.16 9.68
C GLU A 29 -2.22 13.59 9.46
N ASN A 30 -1.85 13.93 8.23
CA ASN A 30 -1.44 15.29 7.90
C ASN A 30 -1.99 15.78 6.54
N PRO A 31 -3.30 16.09 6.46
CA PRO A 31 -3.95 16.48 5.19
C PRO A 31 -3.41 17.77 4.56
N SER A 32 -2.71 18.58 5.35
CA SER A 32 -2.05 19.80 4.88
C SER A 32 -0.73 19.52 4.14
N LYS A 33 -0.09 18.38 4.41
CA LYS A 33 1.22 18.00 3.88
C LYS A 33 1.17 16.90 2.83
N LEU A 34 0.10 16.10 2.81
CA LEU A 34 -0.08 15.00 1.88
C LEU A 34 -1.52 14.94 1.38
N GLN A 35 -1.69 15.01 0.07
CA GLN A 35 -2.96 14.86 -0.62
C GLN A 35 -2.90 13.69 -1.58
N ILE A 36 -3.93 12.84 -1.53
CA ILE A 36 -4.07 11.68 -2.39
C ILE A 36 -5.39 11.77 -3.13
N ARG A 37 -5.34 11.55 -4.44
CA ARG A 37 -6.53 11.42 -5.30
C ARG A 37 -6.44 10.16 -6.14
N ARG A 38 -7.55 9.44 -6.25
CA ARG A 38 -7.66 8.32 -7.19
C ARG A 38 -7.99 8.86 -8.58
N VAL A 39 -7.22 8.42 -9.58
CA VAL A 39 -7.36 8.81 -10.99
C VAL A 39 -7.38 7.53 -11.83
N GLY A 40 -8.59 6.98 -12.03
CA GLY A 40 -8.75 5.63 -12.57
C GLY A 40 -8.08 4.61 -11.63
N ASP A 41 -7.23 3.76 -12.20
CA ASP A 41 -6.48 2.72 -11.46
C ASP A 41 -5.18 3.24 -10.83
N LYS A 42 -4.93 4.54 -10.87
CA LYS A 42 -3.72 5.18 -10.33
C LYS A 42 -4.03 6.06 -9.13
N LEU A 43 -3.02 6.31 -8.31
CA LEU A 43 -3.03 7.35 -7.29
C LEU A 43 -2.19 8.54 -7.76
N ALA A 44 -2.79 9.72 -7.72
CA ALA A 44 -2.08 10.99 -7.82
C ALA A 44 -1.74 11.46 -6.40
N ILE A 45 -0.45 11.66 -6.15
CA ILE A 45 0.10 11.98 -4.84
C ILE A 45 0.75 13.36 -4.92
N ASN A 46 0.43 14.24 -3.97
CA ASN A 46 1.06 15.55 -3.83
C ASN A 46 1.40 15.77 -2.36
N GLY A 47 2.69 15.78 -2.03
CA GLY A 47 3.14 15.99 -0.67
C GLY A 47 4.29 15.08 -0.24
N GLU A 48 4.56 15.12 1.06
CA GLU A 48 5.59 14.30 1.72
C GLU A 48 5.03 12.92 2.07
N ILE A 49 5.82 11.87 1.84
CA ILE A 49 5.53 10.49 2.26
C ILE A 49 6.63 10.07 3.23
N ASP A 50 6.23 9.46 4.34
CA ASP A 50 7.13 8.68 5.19
C ASP A 50 7.36 7.32 4.55
N VAL A 51 8.51 7.18 3.88
CA VAL A 51 8.88 5.96 3.16
C VAL A 51 9.20 4.81 4.12
N ASP A 52 9.74 5.10 5.30
CA ASP A 52 10.09 4.06 6.28
C ASP A 52 8.82 3.42 6.85
N ALA A 53 7.82 4.24 7.20
CA ALA A 53 6.51 3.76 7.62
C ALA A 53 5.82 2.96 6.51
N LEU A 54 5.90 3.43 5.26
CA LEU A 54 5.35 2.72 4.11
C LEU A 54 5.95 1.33 3.93
N VAL A 55 7.28 1.23 3.96
CA VAL A 55 7.99 -0.05 3.81
C VAL A 55 7.66 -0.99 4.97
N MET A 56 7.57 -0.49 6.20
CA MET A 56 7.25 -1.30 7.38
C MET A 56 5.88 -1.99 7.24
N VAL A 57 4.86 -1.26 6.77
CA VAL A 57 3.51 -1.82 6.59
C VAL A 57 3.48 -2.85 5.45
N VAL A 58 4.16 -2.57 4.34
CA VAL A 58 4.25 -3.50 3.20
C VAL A 58 4.98 -4.79 3.59
N VAL A 59 6.11 -4.69 4.30
CA VAL A 59 6.83 -5.88 4.78
C VAL A 59 5.98 -6.65 5.80
N GLY A 60 5.30 -5.95 6.70
CA GLY A 60 4.41 -6.56 7.70
C GLY A 60 3.24 -7.33 7.08
N SER A 61 2.62 -6.80 6.03
CA SER A 61 1.48 -7.44 5.35
C SER A 61 1.86 -8.74 4.63
N MET A 62 3.15 -8.89 4.27
CA MET A 62 3.70 -10.10 3.65
C MET A 62 4.27 -11.09 4.68
N ALA A 63 4.65 -10.61 5.87
CA ALA A 63 5.27 -11.42 6.91
C ALA A 63 4.28 -12.29 7.72
N GLY A 64 2.98 -11.99 7.67
CA GLY A 64 1.92 -12.80 8.27
C GLY A 64 1.16 -13.62 7.22
N GLY A 65 1.04 -14.93 7.41
CA GLY A 65 0.16 -15.78 6.61
C GLY A 65 -0.45 -16.90 7.44
N PRO A 66 -1.41 -17.67 6.89
CA PRO A 66 -2.45 -17.32 5.90
C PRO A 66 -3.40 -16.24 6.38
#